data_AF-A0A833D3S3-F1
#
_entry.id   AF-A0A833D3S3-F1
#
_cell.length_a   1.000
_cell.length_b   1.000
_cell.length_c   1.000
_cell.angle_alpha   90.00
_cell.angle_beta   90.00
_cell.angle_gamma   90.00
#
_symmetry.space_group_name_H-M   'P 1'
#
loop_
_entity.id
_entity.type
_entity.pdbx_description
1 polymer ?
#
loop_
_entity_poly.entity_id
_entity_poly.type
_entity_poly.pdbx_seq_one_letter_code
_entity_poly.pdbx_strand_id
1 'polypeptide(L)'
;MSWLQARKACSILACLSLLGAAASATERETWLLNLVRQDCGSCHGMTMKGGLGRPLVPERLAGTSTEGLAMIILEGVPGTPMPPWRGLLT
;
A
#
# COMPACT_ATOMS: atom_id res chain seq x y z
N MET A 1 -44.64 -19.36 7.73
CA MET A 1 -43.89 -19.20 6.47
C MET A 1 -43.04 -17.91 6.35
N SER A 2 -42.93 -17.08 7.39
CA SER A 2 -42.13 -15.82 7.35
C SER A 2 -40.62 -16.01 7.63
N TRP A 3 -40.23 -17.05 8.38
CA TRP A 3 -38.84 -17.31 8.80
C TRP A 3 -37.88 -17.77 7.69
N LEU A 4 -38.38 -18.28 6.55
CA LEU A 4 -37.53 -18.69 5.42
C LEU A 4 -37.08 -17.50 4.55
N GLN A 5 -37.81 -16.39 4.55
CA GLN A 5 -37.46 -15.17 3.80
C GLN A 5 -36.31 -14.41 4.50
N ALA A 6 -36.33 -14.34 5.83
CA ALA A 6 -35.28 -13.71 6.63
C ALA A 6 -33.92 -14.42 6.54
N ARG A 7 -33.91 -15.77 6.47
CA ARG A 7 -32.68 -16.56 6.33
C ARG A 7 -32.02 -16.40 4.95
N LYS A 8 -32.83 -16.30 3.89
CA LYS A 8 -32.35 -16.10 2.51
C LYS A 8 -31.74 -14.70 2.31
N ALA A 9 -32.36 -13.67 2.88
CA ALA A 9 -31.84 -12.31 2.82
C ALA A 9 -30.50 -12.14 3.55
N CYS A 10 -30.32 -12.80 4.70
CA CYS A 10 -29.08 -12.75 5.48
C CYS A 10 -27.89 -13.42 4.76
N SER A 11 -28.11 -14.54 4.04
CA SER A 11 -27.04 -15.21 3.28
C SER A 11 -26.61 -14.47 2.01
N ILE A 12 -27.49 -13.72 1.35
CA ILE A 12 -27.15 -12.97 0.13
C ILE A 12 -26.34 -11.71 0.46
N LEU A 13 -26.69 -11.00 1.53
CA LEU A 13 -25.98 -9.80 1.98
C LEU A 13 -24.53 -10.09 2.40
N ALA A 14 -24.29 -11.20 3.12
CA ALA A 14 -22.95 -11.57 3.57
C ALA A 14 -22.00 -11.90 2.40
N CYS A 15 -22.51 -12.54 1.34
CA CYS A 15 -21.71 -12.89 0.17
C CYS A 15 -21.33 -11.63 -0.65
N LEU A 16 -22.24 -10.66 -0.75
CA LEU A 16 -22.01 -9.40 -1.46
C LEU A 16 -20.94 -8.53 -0.78
N SER A 17 -20.90 -8.51 0.56
CA SER A 17 -19.89 -7.78 1.32
C SER A 17 -18.46 -8.33 1.14
N LEU A 18 -18.29 -9.65 1.02
CA LEU A 18 -16.96 -10.24 0.81
C LEU A 18 -16.39 -9.92 -0.58
N LEU A 19 -17.24 -9.94 -1.63
CA LEU A 19 -16.81 -9.59 -2.99
C LEU A 19 -16.37 -8.13 -3.09
N GLY A 20 -17.10 -7.20 -2.47
CA GLY A 20 -16.76 -5.77 -2.48
C GLY A 20 -15.43 -5.48 -1.76
N ALA A 21 -15.19 -6.13 -0.61
CA ALA A 21 -13.93 -5.97 0.12
C ALA A 21 -12.73 -6.47 -0.69
N ALA A 22 -12.85 -7.63 -1.33
CA ALA A 22 -11.79 -8.20 -2.16
C ALA A 22 -11.43 -7.31 -3.37
N ALA A 23 -12.43 -6.75 -4.06
CA ALA A 23 -12.18 -5.83 -5.17
C ALA A 23 -11.39 -4.58 -4.72
N SER A 24 -11.82 -3.95 -3.62
CA SER A 24 -11.11 -2.78 -3.07
C SER A 24 -9.67 -3.08 -2.63
N ALA A 25 -9.40 -4.29 -2.13
CA ALA A 25 -8.05 -4.71 -1.78
C ALA A 25 -7.14 -4.80 -3.02
N THR A 26 -7.65 -5.35 -4.13
CA THR A 26 -6.90 -5.45 -5.40
C THR A 26 -6.64 -4.08 -6.04
N GLU A 27 -7.61 -3.16 -5.95
CA GLU A 27 -7.44 -1.77 -6.42
C GLU A 27 -6.38 -1.04 -5.59
N ARG A 28 -6.42 -1.21 -4.26
CA ARG A 28 -5.42 -0.62 -3.36
C ARG A 28 -4.02 -1.17 -3.64
N GLU A 29 -3.88 -2.47 -3.84
CA GLU A 29 -2.59 -3.09 -4.18
C GLU A 29 -2.04 -2.56 -5.51
N THR A 30 -2.89 -2.47 -6.53
CA THR A 30 -2.52 -1.91 -7.85
C THR A 30 -2.07 -0.46 -7.73
N TRP A 31 -2.79 0.35 -6.96
CA TRP A 31 -2.42 1.74 -6.70
C TRP A 31 -1.07 1.85 -5.97
N LEU A 32 -0.85 1.05 -4.93
CA LEU A 32 0.42 1.02 -4.20
C LEU A 32 1.59 0.62 -5.09
N LEU A 33 1.40 -0.39 -5.96
CA LEU A 33 2.43 -0.81 -6.91
C LEU A 33 2.79 0.31 -7.89
N ASN A 34 1.79 1.06 -8.37
CA ASN A 34 2.02 2.19 -9.27
C ASN A 34 2.74 3.33 -8.56
N LEU A 35 2.29 3.71 -7.36
CA LEU A 35 2.95 4.72 -6.53
C LEU A 35 4.43 4.37 -6.31
N VAL A 36 4.73 3.14 -5.89
CA VAL A 36 6.12 2.71 -5.64
C VAL A 36 6.94 2.76 -6.93
N ARG A 37 6.40 2.27 -8.04
CA ARG A 37 7.14 2.21 -9.31
C ARG A 37 7.38 3.58 -9.93
N GLN A 38 6.39 4.46 -9.92
CA GLN A 38 6.44 5.74 -10.62
C GLN A 38 7.09 6.82 -9.75
N ASP A 39 6.58 6.99 -8.53
CA ASP A 39 7.03 8.07 -7.65
C ASP A 39 8.35 7.72 -6.99
N CYS A 40 8.44 6.57 -6.31
CA CYS A 40 9.68 6.16 -5.64
C CYS A 40 10.77 5.74 -6.64
N GLY A 41 10.37 5.05 -7.72
CA GLY A 41 11.28 4.57 -8.76
C GLY A 41 12.01 5.70 -9.50
N SER A 42 11.44 6.91 -9.55
CA SER A 42 12.09 8.08 -10.17
C SER A 42 13.45 8.40 -9.55
N CYS A 43 13.63 8.21 -8.24
CA CYS A 43 14.90 8.41 -7.54
C CYS A 43 15.61 7.09 -7.23
N HIS A 44 14.87 6.06 -6.80
CA HIS A 44 15.41 4.77 -6.34
C HIS A 44 15.61 3.75 -7.47
N GLY A 45 15.34 4.16 -8.71
CA GLY A 45 15.43 3.36 -9.93
C GLY A 45 14.14 2.57 -10.19
N MET A 46 13.73 2.46 -11.45
CA MET A 46 12.52 1.72 -11.86
C MET A 46 12.54 0.22 -11.48
N THR A 47 13.73 -0.31 -11.19
CA THR A 47 13.93 -1.70 -10.72
C THR A 47 14.21 -1.79 -9.22
N MET A 48 14.13 -0.68 -8.48
CA MET A 48 14.46 -0.54 -7.05
C MET A 48 15.91 -0.87 -6.68
N LYS A 49 16.80 -1.07 -7.65
CA LYS A 49 18.22 -1.37 -7.45
C LYS A 49 19.08 -0.12 -7.17
N GLY A 50 18.46 1.05 -7.03
CA GLY A 50 19.13 2.31 -6.77
C GLY A 50 19.27 3.19 -8.02
N GLY A 51 19.55 4.46 -7.77
CA GLY A 51 19.74 5.51 -8.76
C GLY A 51 20.39 6.72 -8.07
N LEU A 52 19.69 7.86 -8.05
CA LEU A 52 20.06 8.97 -7.16
C LEU A 52 19.79 8.63 -5.70
N GLY A 53 18.70 7.89 -5.45
CA GLY A 53 18.36 7.30 -4.16
C GLY A 53 18.99 5.93 -3.94
N ARG A 54 19.05 5.51 -2.67
CA ARG A 54 19.56 4.18 -2.26
C ARG A 54 18.66 3.06 -2.79
N PRO A 55 19.17 1.84 -3.03
CA PRO A 55 18.33 0.70 -3.40
C PRO A 55 17.26 0.38 -2.35
N LEU A 56 16.06 0.04 -2.81
CA LEU A 56 14.90 -0.40 -2.00
C LEU A 56 14.66 -1.91 -2.19
N VAL A 57 15.73 -2.70 -2.13
CA VAL A 57 15.68 -4.17 -2.25
C VAL A 57 15.57 -4.82 -0.86
N PRO A 58 14.97 -6.02 -0.75
CA PRO A 58 14.70 -6.67 0.55
C PRO A 58 15.93 -6.75 1.46
N GLU A 59 17.09 -7.08 0.91
CA GLU A 59 18.35 -7.24 1.66
C GLU A 59 18.81 -5.92 2.29
N ARG A 60 18.45 -4.78 1.69
CA ARG A 60 18.81 -3.44 2.16
C ARG A 60 17.80 -2.85 3.13
N LEU A 61 16.57 -3.35 3.11
CA LEU A 61 15.52 -3.00 4.05
C LEU A 61 15.52 -3.94 5.27
N ALA A 62 16.20 -5.08 5.18
CA ALA A 62 16.40 -6.01 6.28
C ALA A 62 16.93 -5.30 7.53
N GLY A 63 16.25 -5.50 8.67
CA GLY A 63 16.59 -4.85 9.94
C GLY A 63 15.93 -3.51 10.19
N THR A 64 15.22 -2.93 9.20
CA THR A 64 14.35 -1.76 9.44
C THR A 64 12.93 -2.25 9.69
N SER A 65 12.32 -1.83 10.82
CA SER A 65 10.92 -2.19 11.08
C SER A 65 9.98 -1.48 10.10
N THR A 66 8.77 -2.01 9.97
CA THR A 66 7.68 -1.40 9.19
C THR A 66 7.38 0.03 9.67
N GLU A 67 7.41 0.25 10.99
CA GLU A 67 7.18 1.57 11.58
C GLU A 67 8.35 2.51 11.27
N GLY A 68 9.58 2.02 11.30
CA GLY A 68 10.76 2.79 10.92
C GLY A 68 10.71 3.20 9.44
N LEU A 69 10.32 2.30 8.55
CA LEU A 69 10.12 2.61 7.13
C LEU A 69 9.00 3.62 6.93
N ALA A 70 7.87 3.45 7.63
CA ALA A 70 6.75 4.39 7.57
C ALA A 70 7.18 5.79 8.03
N MET A 71 7.97 5.91 9.10
CA MET A 71 8.49 7.20 9.55
C MET A 71 9.39 7.86 8.49
N ILE A 72 10.30 7.10 7.87
CA ILE A 72 11.15 7.61 6.79
C ILE A 72 10.31 8.09 5.59
N ILE A 73 9.26 7.36 5.22
CA ILE A 73 8.39 7.73 4.10
C ILE A 73 7.56 8.96 4.44
N LEU A 74 6.93 8.99 5.62
CA LEU A 74 6.01 10.06 6.00
C LEU A 74 6.75 11.37 6.32
N GLU A 75 7.90 11.31 6.98
CA GLU A 75 8.68 12.49 7.38
C GLU A 75 9.81 12.86 6.42
N GLY A 76 10.16 11.98 5.48
CA GLY A 76 11.35 12.14 4.65
C GLY A 76 12.64 11.94 5.46
N VAL A 77 13.77 12.32 4.86
CA VAL A 77 15.08 12.26 5.54
C VAL A 77 15.72 13.65 5.53
N PRO A 78 15.82 14.34 6.68
CA PRO A 78 16.38 15.68 6.78
C PRO A 78 17.78 15.79 6.17
N GLY A 79 18.02 16.87 5.44
CA GLY A 79 19.30 17.12 4.77
C GLY A 79 19.54 16.25 3.54
N THR A 80 18.53 15.53 3.04
CA THR A 80 18.61 14.75 1.79
C THR A 80 17.48 15.14 0.83
N PRO A 81 17.58 14.76 -0.46
CA PRO A 81 16.48 14.95 -1.41
C PRO A 81 15.24 14.09 -1.14
N MET A 82 15.23 13.18 -0.16
CA MET A 82 14.08 12.33 0.15
C MET A 82 12.98 13.15 0.86
N PRO A 83 11.84 13.44 0.19
CA PRO A 83 10.82 14.34 0.73
C PRO A 83 9.85 13.62 1.69
N PRO A 84 9.11 14.37 2.53
CA PRO A 84 8.01 13.83 3.33
C PRO A 84 6.76 13.55 2.49
N TRP A 85 6.08 12.44 2.77
CA TRP A 85 4.85 12.02 2.07
C TRP A 85 3.57 12.12 2.94
N ARG A 86 3.65 12.54 4.21
CA ARG A 86 2.51 12.60 5.14
C ARG A 86 1.31 13.40 4.63
N GLY A 87 1.54 14.44 3.81
CA GLY A 87 0.46 15.23 3.22
C GLY A 87 -0.25 14.58 2.02
N LEU A 88 0.31 13.49 1.49
CA LEU A 88 -0.14 12.84 0.26
C LEU A 88 -0.65 11.40 0.49
N LEU A 89 -0.22 10.75 1.57
CA LEU A 89 -0.58 9.36 1.89
C LEU A 89 -1.49 9.30 3.13
N THR A 90 -2.59 8.54 3.02
CA THR A 90 -3.60 8.36 4.07
C THR A 90 -3.99 6.90 4.28
#